data_AF-A0A5Q0JZ07-F1
#
_entry.id   AF-A0A5Q0JZ07-F1
#
_cell.length_a   1.000
_cell.length_b   1.000
_cell.length_c   1.000
_cell.angle_alpha   90.00
_cell.angle_beta   90.00
_cell.angle_gamma   90.00
#
_symmetry.space_group_name_H-M   'P 1'
#
loop_
_entity.id
_entity.type
_entity.pdbx_description
1 polymer ?
#
loop_
_entity_poly.entity_id
_entity_poly.type
_entity_poly.pdbx_seq_one_letter_code
_entity_poly.pdbx_strand_id
1 'polypeptide(L)'
;MTPSQFRNLHKASEDLIEKFVQLSATQQQDLKPCILELAGRNHTAFQKQQLALCGLMAFSLKDYLSIFKTLPEYYFAEKQYQKYRPKWFQDYIDGYLKNLNAIQFETIADLINSYNYVFKDKLILKKLIHLDELYEINPKDTFESTIVSLLSNYPKFVKQHIYLLFTEEAENYFEDAQSRSRYKAYYIDIDSWVKIIYKLYETIELDRVKLLTTCMFTPLKNLKVNTRHWFYKLFAKLKPTKEELKQIEEELVLRYQAKNLEIIQTAFLQPEIDAKTFKEVFLPELRYVIDEYLEAKKVIHNNKLPVFKGFTTNEVKCEILQAITSLNKHSKKAYIPLTETVKAEHSIHSKFGGLPYLTPENDYPKCSNCGKHLQLLVQLNLEDLPENTENGLIQLYFCTNPNTQCESKLTSKNLTTSIFRKLEITGNSVIDSPDKEPIFPEKRITQFIEFIDYPHREDYYKMGIELQVPDAIYDYMMANNIGTTNANDKLFGYPHWLQSSEFTNTLKSDNEHLLFQLASNDNLPFMFGDSGIGYLLKNRNHNNPLSFYWQCF
;
A
#
# COMPACT_ATOMS: atom_id res chain seq x y z
N MET A 1 -29.00 38.13 43.43
CA MET A 1 -28.64 37.83 44.83
C MET A 1 -27.78 38.97 45.37
N THR A 2 -28.08 39.50 46.55
CA THR A 2 -27.31 40.58 47.17
C THR A 2 -26.13 40.03 48.01
N PRO A 3 -25.09 40.85 48.30
CA PRO A 3 -24.00 40.48 49.22
C PRO A 3 -24.47 39.92 50.58
N SER A 4 -25.52 40.50 51.16
CA SER A 4 -26.08 40.04 52.43
C SER A 4 -26.75 38.66 52.31
N GLN A 5 -27.51 38.44 51.23
CA GLN A 5 -28.11 37.13 50.93
C GLN A 5 -27.05 36.04 50.73
N PHE A 6 -25.97 36.36 49.99
CA PHE A 6 -24.86 35.42 49.77
C PHE A 6 -24.21 34.98 51.08
N ARG A 7 -23.90 35.93 51.98
CA ARG A 7 -23.31 35.63 53.30
C ARG A 7 -24.24 34.76 54.16
N ASN A 8 -25.54 35.04 54.15
CA ASN A 8 -26.52 34.29 54.93
C ASN A 8 -26.64 32.84 54.43
N LEU A 9 -26.73 32.63 53.11
CA LEU A 9 -26.78 31.30 52.50
C LEU A 9 -25.51 30.49 52.80
N HIS A 10 -24.34 31.12 52.71
CA HIS A 10 -23.08 30.48 53.05
C HIS A 10 -23.02 30.07 54.53
N LYS A 11 -23.45 30.95 55.44
CA LYS A 11 -23.49 30.66 56.88
C LYS A 11 -24.47 29.54 57.22
N ALA A 12 -25.63 29.51 56.56
CA ALA A 12 -26.65 28.48 56.74
C ALA A 12 -26.26 27.12 56.11
N SER A 13 -25.22 27.07 55.27
CA SER A 13 -24.86 25.88 54.47
C SER A 13 -26.00 25.40 53.56
N GLU A 14 -26.85 26.31 53.09
CA GLU A 14 -28.00 26.00 52.22
C GLU A 14 -27.68 26.34 50.77
N ASP A 15 -27.67 25.32 49.88
CA ASP A 15 -27.71 25.37 48.40
C ASP A 15 -27.11 26.63 47.73
N LEU A 16 -25.97 27.09 48.26
CA LEU A 16 -25.36 28.36 47.88
C LEU A 16 -25.00 28.33 46.39
N ILE A 17 -24.41 27.22 45.95
CA ILE A 17 -23.98 27.04 44.56
C ILE A 17 -25.18 27.04 43.61
N GLU A 18 -26.30 26.42 43.96
CA GLU A 18 -27.46 26.32 43.09
C GLU A 18 -28.07 27.70 42.83
N LYS A 19 -28.19 28.52 43.88
CA LYS A 19 -28.66 29.91 43.77
C LYS A 19 -27.64 30.81 43.06
N PHE A 20 -26.35 30.55 43.22
CA PHE A 20 -25.29 31.33 42.58
C PHE A 20 -25.25 31.12 41.05
N VAL A 21 -25.56 29.92 40.58
CA VAL A 21 -25.46 29.59 39.15
C VAL A 21 -26.61 30.20 38.34
N GLN A 22 -27.75 30.45 38.98
CA GLN A 22 -28.88 31.13 38.35
C GLN A 22 -28.63 32.63 38.10
N LEU A 23 -27.52 33.19 38.59
CA LEU A 23 -27.14 34.58 38.39
C LEU A 23 -26.51 34.81 37.01
N SER A 24 -26.65 36.03 36.50
CA SER A 24 -25.89 36.47 35.32
C SER A 24 -24.40 36.57 35.63
N ALA A 25 -23.55 36.48 34.59
CA ALA A 25 -22.10 36.60 34.77
C ALA A 25 -21.68 37.91 35.47
N THR A 26 -22.38 39.02 35.20
CA THR A 26 -22.15 40.31 35.88
C THR A 26 -22.48 40.21 37.36
N GLN A 27 -23.62 39.61 37.71
CA GLN A 27 -24.02 39.42 39.11
C GLN A 27 -23.08 38.47 39.87
N GLN A 28 -22.52 37.46 39.20
CA GLN A 28 -21.50 36.58 39.79
C GLN A 28 -20.20 37.36 40.06
N GLN A 29 -19.82 38.28 39.17
CA GLN A 29 -18.65 39.13 39.36
C GLN A 29 -18.83 40.15 40.50
N ASP A 30 -20.03 40.71 40.65
CA ASP A 30 -20.35 41.66 41.74
C ASP A 30 -20.20 41.02 43.14
N LEU A 31 -20.26 39.69 43.22
CA LEU A 31 -20.10 38.93 44.46
C LEU A 31 -18.65 38.53 44.77
N LYS A 32 -17.67 38.83 43.89
CA LYS A 32 -16.23 38.59 44.15
C LYS A 32 -15.75 39.11 45.51
N PRO A 33 -16.10 40.33 45.97
CA PRO A 33 -15.63 40.83 47.26
C PRO A 33 -16.13 39.97 48.43
N CYS A 34 -17.35 39.43 48.33
CA CYS A 34 -17.89 38.54 49.36
C CYS A 34 -17.18 37.19 49.39
N ILE A 35 -16.84 36.65 48.22
CA ILE A 35 -16.10 35.38 48.13
C ILE A 35 -14.69 35.56 48.71
N LEU A 36 -13.99 36.66 48.40
CA LEU A 36 -12.67 36.99 48.97
C LEU A 36 -12.70 37.11 50.49
N GLU A 37 -13.68 37.86 51.03
CA GLU A 37 -13.85 38.03 52.46
C GLU A 37 -14.07 36.68 53.18
N LEU A 38 -14.89 35.82 52.60
CA LEU A 38 -15.22 34.53 53.19
C LEU A 38 -14.09 33.51 53.03
N ALA A 39 -13.32 33.55 51.95
CA ALA A 39 -12.23 32.59 51.72
C ALA A 39 -11.11 32.71 52.77
N GLY A 40 -10.93 33.90 53.36
CA GLY A 40 -9.96 34.13 54.44
C GLY A 40 -10.41 33.73 55.85
N ARG A 41 -11.57 33.06 56.00
CA ARG A 41 -12.13 32.68 57.31
C ARG A 41 -12.17 31.17 57.52
N ASN A 42 -12.29 30.77 58.78
CA ASN A 42 -12.49 29.37 59.15
C ASN A 42 -13.95 28.95 58.94
N HIS A 43 -14.15 27.91 58.13
CA HIS A 43 -15.46 27.36 57.77
C HIS A 43 -15.42 25.83 57.77
N THR A 44 -16.59 25.19 57.74
CA THR A 44 -16.70 23.72 57.55
C THR A 44 -16.18 23.31 56.16
N ALA A 45 -15.85 22.03 56.00
CA ALA A 45 -15.41 21.49 54.70
C ALA A 45 -16.44 21.74 53.60
N PHE A 46 -17.72 21.52 53.90
CA PHE A 46 -18.84 21.76 52.97
C PHE A 46 -18.97 23.24 52.57
N GLN A 47 -18.84 24.16 53.53
CA GLN A 47 -18.88 25.60 53.25
C GLN A 47 -17.71 26.03 52.36
N LYS A 48 -16.48 25.58 52.67
CA LYS A 48 -15.31 25.82 51.82
C LYS A 48 -15.54 25.31 50.41
N GLN A 49 -16.22 24.17 50.27
CA GLN A 49 -16.57 23.59 48.99
C GLN A 49 -17.54 24.42 48.16
N GLN A 50 -18.66 24.80 48.75
CA GLN A 50 -19.64 25.66 48.10
C GLN A 50 -19.01 27.00 47.67
N LEU A 51 -18.12 27.55 48.51
CA LEU A 51 -17.42 28.80 48.24
C LEU A 51 -16.41 28.68 47.11
N ALA A 52 -15.64 27.60 47.06
CA ALA A 52 -14.70 27.33 45.98
C ALA A 52 -15.43 27.18 44.63
N LEU A 53 -16.56 26.47 44.60
CA LEU A 53 -17.38 26.32 43.39
C LEU A 53 -17.94 27.68 42.91
N CYS A 54 -18.40 28.54 43.81
CA CYS A 54 -18.81 29.91 43.45
C CYS A 54 -17.62 30.70 42.88
N GLY A 55 -16.43 30.51 43.46
CA GLY A 55 -15.19 31.11 43.01
C GLY A 55 -14.83 30.73 41.57
N LEU A 56 -15.10 29.50 41.14
CA LEU A 56 -14.82 29.06 39.77
C LEU A 56 -15.49 29.95 38.73
N MET A 57 -16.76 30.28 38.94
CA MET A 57 -17.54 31.08 38.00
C MET A 57 -17.26 32.59 38.13
N ALA A 58 -16.86 33.05 39.31
CA ALA A 58 -16.64 34.45 39.57
C ALA A 58 -15.25 34.94 39.10
N PHE A 59 -14.18 34.16 39.34
CA PHE A 59 -12.80 34.64 39.19
C PHE A 59 -12.17 34.28 37.83
N SER A 60 -11.10 35.01 37.48
CA SER A 60 -10.14 34.54 36.48
C SER A 60 -9.32 33.40 37.07
N LEU A 61 -8.67 32.58 36.22
CA LEU A 61 -7.82 31.50 36.69
C LEU A 61 -6.73 31.99 37.67
N LYS A 62 -6.02 33.07 37.32
CA LYS A 62 -4.95 33.63 38.14
C LYS A 62 -5.45 34.03 39.53
N ASP A 63 -6.59 34.72 39.59
CA ASP A 63 -7.15 35.20 40.85
C ASP A 63 -7.68 34.04 41.68
N TYR A 64 -8.35 33.07 41.04
CA TYR A 64 -8.84 31.86 41.70
C TYR A 64 -7.71 31.10 42.41
N LEU A 65 -6.60 30.83 41.70
CA LEU A 65 -5.46 30.10 42.28
C LEU A 65 -4.74 30.88 43.37
N SER A 66 -4.75 32.21 43.32
CA SER A 66 -4.17 33.03 44.40
C SER A 66 -4.91 32.83 45.73
N ILE A 67 -6.21 32.52 45.67
CA ILE A 67 -7.10 32.38 46.83
C ILE A 67 -7.17 30.92 47.27
N PHE A 68 -7.56 30.02 46.37
CA PHE A 68 -7.90 28.63 46.67
C PHE A 68 -6.74 27.65 46.44
N LYS A 69 -5.61 28.11 45.90
CA LYS A 69 -4.40 27.35 45.57
C LYS A 69 -4.55 26.30 44.47
N THR A 70 -5.61 25.50 44.49
CA THR A 70 -5.89 24.42 43.53
C THR A 70 -7.39 24.33 43.22
N LEU A 71 -7.74 23.61 42.16
CA LEU A 71 -9.11 23.12 42.02
C LEU A 71 -9.42 22.11 43.14
N PRO A 72 -10.68 22.04 43.61
CA PRO A 72 -11.01 21.09 44.64
C PRO A 72 -11.12 19.66 44.10
N GLU A 73 -10.62 18.67 44.85
CA GLU A 73 -10.62 17.26 44.43
C GLU A 73 -12.03 16.72 44.13
N TYR A 74 -13.03 17.09 44.94
CA TYR A 74 -14.44 16.71 44.74
C TYR A 74 -15.07 17.32 43.48
N TYR A 75 -14.49 18.38 42.91
CA TYR A 75 -14.97 18.92 41.63
C TYR A 75 -14.93 17.84 40.55
N PHE A 76 -13.91 16.98 40.59
CA PHE A 76 -13.73 15.88 39.64
C PHE A 76 -14.57 14.65 39.99
N ALA A 77 -14.81 14.39 41.28
CA ALA A 77 -15.53 13.21 41.75
C ALA A 77 -17.05 13.30 41.56
N GLU A 78 -17.65 14.50 41.64
CA GLU A 78 -19.10 14.67 41.62
C GLU A 78 -19.62 15.28 40.30
N LYS A 79 -20.36 14.47 39.54
CA LYS A 79 -20.95 14.83 38.23
C LYS A 79 -21.75 16.12 38.24
N GLN A 80 -22.40 16.41 39.35
CA GLN A 80 -23.21 17.59 39.54
C GLN A 80 -22.43 18.91 39.60
N TYR A 81 -21.11 18.89 39.80
CA TYR A 81 -20.31 20.13 39.83
C TYR A 81 -19.70 20.49 38.47
N GLN A 82 -19.64 19.54 37.53
CA GLN A 82 -19.12 19.79 36.18
C GLN A 82 -20.01 20.69 35.33
N LYS A 83 -21.31 20.85 35.67
CA LYS A 83 -22.18 21.87 35.06
C LYS A 83 -21.72 23.31 35.34
N TYR A 84 -20.80 23.50 36.28
CA TYR A 84 -20.26 24.80 36.69
C TYR A 84 -18.89 25.10 36.08
N ARG A 85 -18.59 24.52 34.90
CA ARG A 85 -17.30 24.64 34.21
C ARG A 85 -16.94 26.09 33.88
N PRO A 86 -15.83 26.64 34.43
CA PRO A 86 -15.40 27.99 34.08
C PRO A 86 -14.77 28.05 32.68
N LYS A 87 -14.83 29.22 32.04
CA LYS A 87 -14.26 29.43 30.69
C LYS A 87 -12.76 29.13 30.61
N TRP A 88 -12.03 29.39 31.68
CA TRP A 88 -10.58 29.14 31.81
C TRP A 88 -10.23 27.71 32.22
N PHE A 89 -11.20 26.81 32.39
CA PHE A 89 -10.96 25.45 32.87
C PHE A 89 -9.95 24.68 32.00
N GLN A 90 -10.02 24.87 30.68
CA GLN A 90 -9.07 24.24 29.76
C GLN A 90 -7.63 24.74 29.99
N ASP A 91 -7.46 26.05 30.21
CA ASP A 91 -6.16 26.66 30.48
C ASP A 91 -5.57 26.17 31.82
N TYR A 92 -6.44 25.94 32.83
CA TYR A 92 -6.01 25.37 34.10
C TYR A 92 -5.47 23.97 33.91
N ILE A 93 -6.22 23.10 33.24
CA ILE A 93 -5.77 21.73 32.97
C ILE A 93 -4.46 21.80 32.19
N ASP A 94 -4.41 22.48 31.04
CA ASP A 94 -3.20 22.60 30.23
C ASP A 94 -1.97 23.15 30.99
N GLY A 95 -2.18 24.06 31.96
CA GLY A 95 -1.12 24.65 32.79
C GLY A 95 -0.70 23.80 33.99
N TYR A 96 -1.66 23.21 34.70
CA TYR A 96 -1.45 22.35 35.87
C TYR A 96 -0.76 21.03 35.47
N LEU A 97 -1.03 20.56 34.26
CA LEU A 97 -0.39 19.39 33.65
C LEU A 97 1.11 19.55 33.37
N LYS A 98 1.72 20.73 33.57
CA LYS A 98 3.18 20.85 33.61
C LYS A 98 3.79 20.02 34.75
N ASN A 99 3.04 19.80 35.84
CA ASN A 99 3.46 18.98 36.98
C ASN A 99 2.77 17.61 36.92
N LEU A 100 3.23 16.79 35.98
CA LEU A 100 2.61 15.54 35.51
C LEU A 100 2.33 14.48 36.60
N ASN A 101 2.91 14.62 37.78
CA ASN A 101 2.79 13.65 38.88
C ASN A 101 1.56 13.92 39.79
N ALA A 102 0.87 15.07 39.64
CA ALA A 102 -0.13 15.49 40.61
C ALA A 102 -1.58 14.99 40.34
N ILE A 103 -1.90 14.53 39.13
CA ILE A 103 -3.26 14.06 38.78
C ILE A 103 -3.25 12.54 38.59
N GLN A 104 -4.18 11.85 39.24
CA GLN A 104 -4.36 10.39 39.14
C GLN A 104 -4.94 9.99 37.77
N PHE A 105 -4.67 8.76 37.34
CA PHE A 105 -5.16 8.26 36.05
C PHE A 105 -6.70 8.26 35.97
N GLU A 106 -7.36 7.81 37.03
CA GLU A 106 -8.82 7.71 37.15
C GLU A 106 -9.47 9.06 36.93
N THR A 107 -8.90 10.12 37.50
CA THR A 107 -9.40 11.49 37.30
C THR A 107 -9.39 11.89 35.83
N ILE A 108 -8.34 11.52 35.09
CA ILE A 108 -8.25 11.80 33.65
C ILE A 108 -9.25 10.95 32.87
N ALA A 109 -9.33 9.66 33.18
CA ALA A 109 -10.23 8.72 32.52
C ALA A 109 -11.71 9.07 32.75
N ASP A 110 -12.07 9.48 33.97
CA ASP A 110 -13.41 9.98 34.32
C ASP A 110 -13.77 11.25 33.54
N LEU A 111 -12.84 12.22 33.47
CA LEU A 111 -13.02 13.45 32.72
C LEU A 111 -13.27 13.19 31.23
N ILE A 112 -12.55 12.24 30.64
CA ILE A 112 -12.73 11.84 29.23
C ILE A 112 -14.07 11.11 29.04
N ASN A 113 -14.33 10.08 29.84
CA ASN A 113 -15.47 9.19 29.63
C ASN A 113 -16.81 9.86 29.92
N SER A 114 -16.89 10.48 31.09
CA SER A 114 -18.13 11.02 31.63
C SER A 114 -18.44 12.42 31.08
N TYR A 115 -17.43 13.15 30.57
CA TYR A 115 -17.59 14.56 30.22
C TYR A 115 -16.96 14.97 28.86
N ASN A 116 -16.47 14.04 28.05
CA ASN A 116 -15.87 14.31 26.72
C ASN A 116 -14.74 15.34 26.77
N TYR A 117 -13.95 15.35 27.83
CA TYR A 117 -12.81 16.26 27.91
C TYR A 117 -11.71 15.87 26.92
N VAL A 118 -11.08 16.86 26.29
CA VAL A 118 -9.96 16.65 25.36
C VAL A 118 -8.65 17.03 26.06
N PHE A 119 -7.84 16.02 26.35
CA PHE A 119 -6.47 16.20 26.83
C PHE A 119 -5.48 16.10 25.66
N LYS A 120 -4.29 16.67 25.85
CA LYS A 120 -3.18 16.49 24.89
C LYS A 120 -2.72 15.04 24.90
N ASP A 121 -2.54 14.45 23.72
CA ASP A 121 -2.10 13.05 23.56
C ASP A 121 -0.84 12.72 24.36
N LYS A 122 0.14 13.62 24.37
CA LYS A 122 1.38 13.50 25.15
C LYS A 122 1.14 13.26 26.65
N LEU A 123 0.11 13.87 27.23
CA LEU A 123 -0.27 13.63 28.62
C LEU A 123 -0.82 12.22 28.79
N ILE A 124 -1.79 11.87 27.96
CA ILE A 124 -2.52 10.60 28.06
C ILE A 124 -1.52 9.44 27.88
N LEU A 125 -0.64 9.56 26.90
CA LEU A 125 0.43 8.61 26.64
C LEU A 125 1.35 8.43 27.84
N LYS A 126 1.81 9.53 28.45
CA LYS A 126 2.63 9.43 29.67
C LYS A 126 1.87 8.72 30.80
N LYS A 127 0.59 9.02 31.00
CA LYS A 127 -0.21 8.38 32.06
C LYS A 127 -0.48 6.91 31.80
N LEU A 128 -0.68 6.52 30.54
CA LEU A 128 -0.80 5.12 30.15
C LEU A 128 0.48 4.33 30.42
N ILE A 129 1.65 4.88 30.07
CA ILE A 129 2.93 4.18 30.24
C ILE A 129 3.30 4.03 31.72
N HIS A 130 3.03 5.04 32.54
CA HIS A 130 3.34 5.07 33.98
C HIS A 130 2.19 4.56 34.88
N LEU A 131 1.32 3.67 34.37
CA LEU A 131 0.25 3.09 35.19
C LEU A 131 0.79 2.20 36.33
N ASP A 132 2.03 1.73 36.20
CA ASP A 132 2.75 0.98 37.22
C ASP A 132 3.10 1.77 38.47
N GLU A 133 3.38 3.07 38.34
CA GLU A 133 3.74 3.93 39.47
C GLU A 133 2.56 4.22 40.41
N LEU A 134 1.35 3.77 40.05
CA LEU A 134 0.09 4.20 40.68
C LEU A 134 -0.57 3.14 41.57
N TYR A 135 -0.16 1.86 41.52
CA TYR A 135 -0.88 0.79 42.25
C TYR A 135 0.04 -0.17 42.99
N GLU A 136 -0.23 -0.34 44.29
CA GLU A 136 0.24 -1.49 45.06
C GLU A 136 -0.51 -2.74 44.58
N ILE A 137 0.23 -3.69 44.00
CA ILE A 137 -0.35 -4.94 43.49
C ILE A 137 -0.73 -5.81 44.69
N ASN A 138 -1.98 -6.28 44.73
CA ASN A 138 -2.38 -7.32 45.69
C ASN A 138 -1.52 -8.58 45.44
N PRO A 139 -0.93 -9.21 46.46
CA PRO A 139 -0.07 -10.40 46.28
C PRO A 139 -0.70 -11.57 45.50
N LYS A 140 -2.03 -11.60 45.37
CA LYS A 140 -2.77 -12.63 44.64
C LYS A 140 -3.01 -12.32 43.17
N ASP A 141 -2.85 -11.06 42.76
CA ASP A 141 -3.15 -10.61 41.40
C ASP A 141 -1.87 -10.44 40.58
N THR A 142 -1.97 -10.74 39.29
CA THR A 142 -0.91 -10.37 38.35
C THR A 142 -0.97 -8.87 38.08
N PHE A 143 0.17 -8.26 37.79
CA PHE A 143 0.21 -6.88 37.38
C PHE A 143 -0.69 -6.63 36.15
N GLU A 144 -0.63 -7.52 35.15
CA GLU A 144 -1.44 -7.41 33.93
C GLU A 144 -2.95 -7.52 34.20
N SER A 145 -3.39 -8.38 35.13
CA SER A 145 -4.82 -8.46 35.49
C SER A 145 -5.31 -7.19 36.19
N THR A 146 -4.46 -6.56 37.00
CA THR A 146 -4.79 -5.31 37.69
C THR A 146 -5.00 -4.17 36.68
N ILE A 147 -4.08 -4.01 35.75
CA ILE A 147 -4.19 -2.98 34.70
C ILE A 147 -5.37 -3.24 33.76
N VAL A 148 -5.62 -4.50 33.37
CA VAL A 148 -6.80 -4.84 32.55
C VAL A 148 -8.09 -4.51 33.28
N SER A 149 -8.20 -4.84 34.57
CA SER A 149 -9.37 -4.52 35.40
C SER A 149 -9.60 -3.00 35.46
N LEU A 150 -8.55 -2.24 35.74
CA LEU A 150 -8.61 -0.78 35.77
C LEU A 150 -9.11 -0.20 34.44
N LEU A 151 -8.47 -0.55 33.33
CA LEU A 151 -8.80 -0.02 32.01
C LEU A 151 -10.18 -0.47 31.52
N SER A 152 -10.64 -1.66 31.93
CA SER A 152 -11.99 -2.16 31.62
C SER A 152 -13.11 -1.34 32.25
N ASN A 153 -12.84 -0.62 33.35
CA ASN A 153 -13.79 0.34 33.91
C ASN A 153 -13.97 1.58 33.02
N TYR A 154 -13.08 1.79 32.04
CA TYR A 154 -13.04 2.98 31.20
C TYR A 154 -13.05 2.67 29.69
N PRO A 155 -14.03 1.92 29.16
CA PRO A 155 -13.99 1.37 27.81
C PRO A 155 -13.89 2.43 26.70
N LYS A 156 -14.55 3.59 26.87
CA LYS A 156 -14.53 4.68 25.90
C LYS A 156 -13.13 5.33 25.80
N PHE A 157 -12.49 5.56 26.93
CA PHE A 157 -11.11 6.03 27.02
C PHE A 157 -10.17 5.06 26.30
N VAL A 158 -10.29 3.76 26.57
CA VAL A 158 -9.44 2.74 25.93
C VAL A 158 -9.63 2.75 24.41
N LYS A 159 -10.88 2.71 23.91
CA LYS A 159 -11.18 2.74 22.47
C LYS A 159 -10.59 3.96 21.75
N GLN A 160 -10.48 5.09 22.44
CA GLN A 160 -9.95 6.33 21.87
C GLN A 160 -8.43 6.42 21.97
N HIS A 161 -7.84 6.04 23.10
CA HIS A 161 -6.49 6.44 23.44
C HIS A 161 -5.46 5.31 23.54
N ILE A 162 -5.87 4.03 23.54
CA ILE A 162 -4.92 2.91 23.62
C ILE A 162 -3.93 2.89 22.45
N TYR A 163 -4.34 3.42 21.29
CA TYR A 163 -3.52 3.51 20.08
C TYR A 163 -2.38 4.52 20.20
N LEU A 164 -2.36 5.39 21.23
CA LEU A 164 -1.23 6.28 21.50
C LEU A 164 0.05 5.50 21.84
N LEU A 165 -0.08 4.27 22.35
CA LEU A 165 1.05 3.35 22.57
C LEU A 165 1.74 2.93 21.26
N PHE A 166 1.10 3.17 20.11
CA PHE A 166 1.59 2.84 18.78
C PHE A 166 2.13 4.09 18.03
N THR A 167 2.82 4.96 18.75
CA THR A 167 3.40 6.21 18.22
C THR A 167 4.91 6.26 18.43
N GLU A 168 5.62 7.05 17.62
CA GLU A 168 7.06 7.31 17.82
C GLU A 168 7.33 8.00 19.17
N GLU A 169 6.41 8.82 19.64
CA GLU A 169 6.51 9.46 20.95
C GLU A 169 6.53 8.43 22.09
N ALA A 170 5.77 7.33 21.96
CA ALA A 170 5.68 6.28 22.97
C ALA A 170 7.03 5.61 23.24
N GLU A 171 7.85 5.42 22.20
CA GLU A 171 9.19 4.83 22.31
C GLU A 171 10.08 5.60 23.30
N ASN A 172 10.12 6.93 23.18
CA ASN A 172 10.91 7.76 24.09
C ASN A 172 10.44 7.64 25.55
N TYR A 173 9.14 7.47 25.76
CA TYR A 173 8.57 7.29 27.10
C TYR A 173 8.85 5.90 27.67
N PHE A 174 8.81 4.84 26.86
CA PHE A 174 9.19 3.50 27.31
C PHE A 174 10.65 3.45 27.77
N GLU A 175 11.56 4.13 27.05
CA GLU A 175 12.97 4.21 27.45
C GLU A 175 13.18 5.06 28.72
N ASP A 176 12.51 6.21 28.81
CA ASP A 176 12.59 7.07 29.99
C ASP A 176 12.06 6.32 31.23
N ALA A 177 10.94 5.61 31.11
CA ALA A 177 10.37 4.76 32.17
C ALA A 177 11.35 3.64 32.58
N GLN A 178 11.96 2.94 31.61
CA GLN A 178 12.96 1.91 31.88
C GLN A 178 14.19 2.46 32.62
N SER A 179 14.63 3.67 32.28
CA SER A 179 15.81 4.32 32.88
C SER A 179 15.57 4.88 34.29
N ARG A 180 14.34 5.28 34.61
CA ARG A 180 13.97 5.93 35.89
C ARG A 180 13.49 4.98 36.98
N SER A 181 13.18 3.73 36.65
CA SER A 181 12.75 2.78 37.67
C SER A 181 13.91 2.50 38.63
N ARG A 182 13.84 3.07 39.85
CA ARG A 182 14.76 2.75 40.96
C ARG A 182 14.64 1.29 41.43
N TYR A 183 13.61 0.59 40.94
CA TYR A 183 13.32 -0.80 41.20
C TYR A 183 12.98 -1.46 39.86
N LYS A 184 13.89 -2.28 39.31
CA LYS A 184 13.70 -3.07 38.07
C LYS A 184 12.44 -3.96 38.05
N ALA A 185 11.70 -4.05 39.16
CA ALA A 185 10.60 -4.96 39.39
C ALA A 185 9.20 -4.38 39.05
N TYR A 186 9.07 -3.09 38.73
CA TYR A 186 7.75 -2.45 38.64
C TYR A 186 7.37 -1.85 37.29
N TYR A 187 8.27 -1.71 36.31
CA TYR A 187 7.87 -1.17 35.00
C TYR A 187 7.03 -2.15 34.18
N ILE A 188 6.03 -1.64 33.45
CA ILE A 188 5.27 -2.45 32.49
C ILE A 188 6.19 -2.77 31.31
N ASP A 189 6.72 -3.98 31.29
CA ASP A 189 7.51 -4.41 30.14
C ASP A 189 6.64 -4.55 28.89
N ILE A 190 7.35 -4.57 27.76
CA ILE A 190 6.75 -4.63 26.44
C ILE A 190 5.89 -5.90 26.25
N ASP A 191 6.31 -7.04 26.82
CA ASP A 191 5.57 -8.30 26.71
C ASP A 191 4.28 -8.28 27.56
N SER A 192 4.28 -7.55 28.67
CA SER A 192 3.12 -7.29 29.52
C SER A 192 2.10 -6.44 28.78
N TRP A 193 2.53 -5.42 28.04
CA TRP A 193 1.63 -4.65 27.17
C TRP A 193 0.96 -5.49 26.09
N VAL A 194 1.68 -6.44 25.46
CA VAL A 194 1.08 -7.39 24.52
C VAL A 194 -0.05 -8.20 25.19
N LYS A 195 0.16 -8.67 26.43
CA LYS A 195 -0.88 -9.40 27.18
C LYS A 195 -2.06 -8.50 27.56
N ILE A 196 -1.78 -7.28 28.04
CA ILE A 196 -2.81 -6.32 28.45
C ILE A 196 -3.69 -5.96 27.25
N ILE A 197 -3.11 -5.52 26.13
CA ILE A 197 -3.89 -5.12 24.95
C ILE A 197 -4.67 -6.29 24.37
N TYR A 198 -4.09 -7.50 24.34
CA TYR A 198 -4.80 -8.69 23.90
C TYR A 198 -6.03 -8.98 24.78
N LYS A 199 -5.88 -8.92 26.12
CA LYS A 199 -7.02 -9.09 27.03
C LYS A 199 -8.05 -7.97 26.91
N LEU A 200 -7.63 -6.72 26.76
CA LEU A 200 -8.53 -5.58 26.53
C LEU A 200 -9.30 -5.71 25.22
N TYR A 201 -8.66 -6.24 24.18
CA TYR A 201 -9.33 -6.57 22.93
C TYR A 201 -10.46 -7.60 23.16
N GLU A 202 -10.21 -8.64 23.96
CA GLU A 202 -11.23 -9.64 24.31
C GLU A 202 -12.36 -9.08 25.19
N THR A 203 -12.09 -8.09 26.05
CA THR A 203 -13.07 -7.58 27.02
C THR A 203 -13.81 -6.31 26.61
N ILE A 204 -13.19 -5.42 25.82
CA ILE A 204 -13.72 -4.07 25.52
C ILE A 204 -14.24 -3.95 24.08
N GLU A 205 -14.14 -4.99 23.25
CA GLU A 205 -14.47 -4.94 21.81
C GLU A 205 -13.72 -3.80 21.11
N LEU A 206 -12.39 -3.87 21.10
CA LEU A 206 -11.59 -2.97 20.28
C LEU A 206 -11.83 -3.22 18.79
N ASP A 207 -11.75 -2.17 17.98
CA ASP A 207 -11.82 -2.31 16.51
C ASP A 207 -10.66 -3.17 16.03
N ARG A 208 -11.00 -4.37 15.56
CA ARG A 208 -10.07 -5.43 15.20
C ARG A 208 -9.25 -5.06 13.97
N VAL A 209 -9.88 -4.51 12.93
CA VAL A 209 -9.19 -4.08 11.72
C VAL A 209 -8.22 -2.96 12.06
N LYS A 210 -8.69 -1.95 12.81
CA LYS A 210 -7.83 -0.85 13.26
C LYS A 210 -6.64 -1.34 14.09
N LEU A 211 -6.83 -2.30 14.98
CA LEU A 211 -5.75 -2.87 15.80
C LEU A 211 -4.72 -3.61 14.94
N LEU A 212 -5.17 -4.48 14.04
CA LEU A 212 -4.30 -5.21 13.11
C LEU A 212 -3.52 -4.25 12.19
N THR A 213 -4.21 -3.28 11.57
CA THR A 213 -3.61 -2.20 10.79
C THR A 213 -2.56 -1.46 11.63
N THR A 214 -2.88 -1.05 12.85
CA THR A 214 -1.93 -0.30 13.69
C THR A 214 -0.68 -1.12 14.03
N CYS A 215 -0.82 -2.41 14.34
CA CYS A 215 0.30 -3.33 14.55
C CYS A 215 1.19 -3.47 13.31
N MET A 216 0.61 -3.44 12.11
CA MET A 216 1.34 -3.58 10.85
C MET A 216 2.06 -2.31 10.42
N PHE A 217 1.41 -1.15 10.52
CA PHE A 217 1.94 0.11 9.98
C PHE A 217 2.84 0.88 10.94
N THR A 218 2.63 0.75 12.25
CA THR A 218 3.45 1.47 13.24
C THR A 218 4.93 1.10 13.16
N PRO A 219 5.31 -0.18 13.03
CA PRO A 219 6.71 -0.56 12.81
C PRO A 219 7.37 0.01 11.56
N LEU A 220 6.59 0.48 10.58
CA LEU A 220 7.09 1.09 9.34
C LEU A 220 7.55 2.53 9.51
N LYS A 221 7.36 3.09 10.71
CA LYS A 221 7.89 4.38 11.15
C LYS A 221 9.35 4.22 11.63
N ASN A 222 10.03 5.33 11.89
CA ASN A 222 11.46 5.31 12.23
C ASN A 222 11.68 4.93 13.71
N LEU A 223 11.37 3.68 14.07
CA LEU A 223 11.42 3.14 15.43
C LEU A 223 12.64 2.23 15.67
N LYS A 224 13.13 2.14 16.91
CA LYS A 224 14.17 1.19 17.31
C LYS A 224 13.67 -0.25 17.20
N VAL A 225 14.61 -1.18 17.06
CA VAL A 225 14.33 -2.61 16.78
C VAL A 225 13.45 -3.25 17.86
N ASN A 226 13.76 -3.04 19.14
CA ASN A 226 13.03 -3.64 20.27
C ASN A 226 11.56 -3.19 20.32
N THR A 227 11.29 -1.93 20.01
CA THR A 227 9.94 -1.36 19.92
C THR A 227 9.17 -1.90 18.73
N ARG A 228 9.83 -2.24 17.62
CA ARG A 228 9.14 -2.86 16.47
C ARG A 228 8.65 -4.27 16.77
N HIS A 229 9.43 -5.03 17.54
CA HIS A 229 9.20 -6.45 17.76
C HIS A 229 7.87 -6.76 18.46
N TRP A 230 7.39 -5.89 19.36
CA TRP A 230 6.18 -6.18 20.12
C TRP A 230 4.88 -5.93 19.37
N PHE A 231 4.90 -5.02 18.40
CA PHE A 231 3.77 -4.85 17.48
C PHE A 231 3.54 -6.13 16.68
N TYR A 232 4.61 -6.80 16.22
CA TYR A 232 4.51 -8.10 15.54
C TYR A 232 4.08 -9.23 16.47
N LYS A 233 4.58 -9.27 17.71
CA LYS A 233 4.11 -10.23 18.73
C LYS A 233 2.60 -10.09 18.97
N LEU A 234 2.10 -8.87 19.09
CA LEU A 234 0.67 -8.61 19.26
C LEU A 234 -0.12 -9.03 18.00
N PHE A 235 0.36 -8.67 16.81
CA PHE A 235 -0.25 -9.08 15.54
C PHE A 235 -0.39 -10.60 15.42
N ALA A 236 0.69 -11.34 15.70
CA ALA A 236 0.69 -12.80 15.68
C ALA A 236 -0.29 -13.38 16.71
N LYS A 237 -0.33 -12.79 17.92
CA LYS A 237 -1.23 -13.23 18.99
C LYS A 237 -2.71 -13.02 18.64
N LEU A 238 -3.04 -11.99 17.86
CA LEU A 238 -4.40 -11.70 17.41
C LEU A 238 -4.93 -12.70 16.36
N LYS A 239 -4.05 -13.52 15.76
CA LYS A 239 -4.39 -14.56 14.77
C LYS A 239 -5.35 -14.04 13.69
N PRO A 240 -4.89 -13.11 12.82
CA PRO A 240 -5.75 -12.53 11.79
C PRO A 240 -6.26 -13.60 10.81
N THR A 241 -7.51 -13.45 10.36
CA THR A 241 -8.15 -14.30 9.35
C THR A 241 -7.71 -13.90 7.94
N LYS A 242 -7.96 -14.76 6.94
CA LYS A 242 -7.59 -14.46 5.53
C LYS A 242 -8.29 -13.20 5.01
N GLU A 243 -9.55 -13.02 5.36
CA GLU A 243 -10.37 -11.89 4.95
C GLU A 243 -9.84 -10.58 5.55
N GLU A 244 -9.44 -10.60 6.83
CA GLU A 244 -8.82 -9.44 7.51
C GLU A 244 -7.47 -9.08 6.89
N LEU A 245 -6.68 -10.08 6.53
CA LEU A 245 -5.39 -9.88 5.88
C LEU A 245 -5.56 -9.23 4.49
N LYS A 246 -6.57 -9.66 3.72
CA LYS A 246 -6.90 -9.06 2.43
C LYS A 246 -7.36 -7.60 2.57
N GLN A 247 -8.15 -7.29 3.58
CA GLN A 247 -8.58 -5.91 3.85
C GLN A 247 -7.39 -5.01 4.21
N ILE A 248 -6.44 -5.52 4.98
CA ILE A 248 -5.19 -4.79 5.34
C ILE A 248 -4.28 -4.64 4.11
N GLU A 249 -4.26 -5.61 3.21
CA GLU A 249 -3.50 -5.58 1.96
C GLU A 249 -3.90 -4.43 1.05
N GLU A 250 -5.20 -4.21 0.82
CA GLU A 250 -5.71 -3.09 0.02
C GLU A 250 -5.26 -1.74 0.63
N GLU A 251 -5.30 -1.63 1.97
CA GLU A 251 -4.83 -0.45 2.69
C GLU A 251 -3.29 -0.30 2.63
N LEU A 252 -2.55 -1.42 2.63
CA LEU A 252 -1.09 -1.45 2.45
C LEU A 252 -0.69 -0.93 1.08
N VAL A 253 -1.33 -1.39 0.00
CA VAL A 253 -1.05 -0.95 -1.37
C VAL A 253 -1.27 0.55 -1.53
N LEU A 254 -2.32 1.11 -0.91
CA LEU A 254 -2.59 2.54 -0.93
C LEU A 254 -1.53 3.34 -0.15
N ARG A 255 -1.13 2.88 1.05
CA ARG A 255 -0.13 3.58 1.89
C ARG A 255 1.30 3.39 1.37
N TYR A 256 1.57 2.32 0.62
CA TYR A 256 2.85 2.00 -0.02
C TYR A 256 3.30 3.08 -1.02
N GLN A 257 2.36 3.80 -1.64
CA GLN A 257 2.66 4.90 -2.57
C GLN A 257 3.38 6.10 -1.90
N ALA A 258 3.46 6.16 -0.56
CA ALA A 258 3.84 7.36 0.20
C ALA A 258 5.21 7.34 0.95
N LYS A 259 6.14 6.42 0.63
CA LYS A 259 7.48 6.20 1.26
C LYS A 259 7.50 5.22 2.45
N ASN A 260 8.47 4.29 2.41
CA ASN A 260 9.04 3.42 3.49
C ASN A 260 9.16 1.90 3.15
N LEU A 261 9.64 1.60 1.94
CA LEU A 261 9.87 0.25 1.42
C LEU A 261 11.02 -0.54 2.10
N GLU A 262 12.08 0.14 2.54
CA GLU A 262 13.22 -0.52 3.20
C GLU A 262 12.92 -0.95 4.66
N ILE A 263 12.00 -0.26 5.32
CA ILE A 263 11.58 -0.56 6.69
C ILE A 263 10.67 -1.79 6.71
N ILE A 264 9.79 -1.91 5.71
CA ILE A 264 9.02 -3.13 5.39
C ILE A 264 10.03 -4.28 5.26
N GLN A 265 10.98 -4.24 4.32
CA GLN A 265 11.95 -5.34 4.13
C GLN A 265 12.67 -5.78 5.43
N THR A 266 13.09 -4.84 6.28
CA THR A 266 13.79 -5.12 7.55
C THR A 266 12.89 -5.79 8.60
N ALA A 267 11.60 -5.49 8.55
CA ALA A 267 10.58 -6.07 9.41
C ALA A 267 10.21 -7.50 9.03
N PHE A 268 10.04 -7.78 7.73
CA PHE A 268 9.61 -9.08 7.20
C PHE A 268 10.70 -10.16 7.26
N LEU A 269 11.98 -9.75 7.36
CA LEU A 269 13.15 -10.66 7.42
C LEU A 269 13.57 -11.03 8.85
N GLN A 270 12.88 -10.55 9.90
CA GLN A 270 13.24 -10.89 11.28
C GLN A 270 12.90 -12.37 11.59
N PRO A 271 13.85 -13.18 12.09
CA PRO A 271 13.66 -14.62 12.33
C PRO A 271 12.60 -14.98 13.39
N GLU A 272 12.19 -14.01 14.19
CA GLU A 272 11.51 -14.21 15.49
C GLU A 272 10.00 -13.99 15.44
N ILE A 273 9.47 -13.55 14.30
CA ILE A 273 8.01 -13.55 14.07
C ILE A 273 7.61 -15.02 13.89
N ASP A 274 6.70 -15.54 14.72
CA ASP A 274 6.24 -16.93 14.66
C ASP A 274 5.83 -17.26 13.21
N ALA A 275 6.77 -17.95 12.56
CA ALA A 275 6.96 -17.89 11.13
C ALA A 275 5.89 -18.67 10.37
N LYS A 276 5.02 -19.39 11.07
CA LYS A 276 4.08 -20.30 10.43
C LYS A 276 2.85 -19.57 9.93
N THR A 277 2.11 -18.88 10.81
CA THR A 277 0.87 -18.19 10.42
C THR A 277 1.14 -16.95 9.55
N PHE A 278 2.21 -16.21 9.82
CA PHE A 278 2.57 -15.03 9.02
C PHE A 278 3.11 -15.40 7.64
N LYS A 279 3.98 -16.43 7.53
CA LYS A 279 4.54 -16.83 6.22
C LYS A 279 3.57 -17.66 5.37
N GLU A 280 2.69 -18.48 5.98
CA GLU A 280 1.75 -19.32 5.23
C GLU A 280 0.51 -18.55 4.74
N VAL A 281 0.11 -17.46 5.43
CA VAL A 281 -1.14 -16.74 5.12
C VAL A 281 -0.90 -15.36 4.51
N PHE A 282 0.12 -14.62 4.94
CA PHE A 282 0.31 -13.21 4.55
C PHE A 282 1.34 -13.02 3.42
N LEU A 283 2.34 -13.90 3.35
CA LEU A 283 3.41 -13.83 2.35
C LEU A 283 2.99 -14.18 0.91
N PRO A 284 1.97 -15.01 0.61
CA PRO A 284 1.61 -15.32 -0.78
C PRO A 284 1.06 -14.13 -1.58
N GLU A 285 0.23 -13.28 -0.98
CA GLU A 285 -0.36 -12.11 -1.64
C GLU A 285 0.64 -10.93 -1.71
N LEU A 286 1.39 -10.70 -0.62
CA LEU A 286 2.52 -9.75 -0.62
C LEU A 286 3.72 -10.24 -1.44
N ARG A 287 3.83 -11.54 -1.74
CA ARG A 287 4.94 -12.11 -2.53
C ARG A 287 5.00 -11.49 -3.90
N TYR A 288 3.86 -11.22 -4.52
CA TYR A 288 3.86 -10.61 -5.84
C TYR A 288 4.52 -9.23 -5.79
N VAL A 289 4.11 -8.37 -4.85
CA VAL A 289 4.68 -7.02 -4.66
C VAL A 289 6.14 -7.08 -4.19
N ILE A 290 6.49 -8.02 -3.32
CA ILE A 290 7.84 -8.17 -2.75
C ILE A 290 8.81 -8.81 -3.76
N ASP A 291 8.41 -9.85 -4.49
CA ASP A 291 9.22 -10.51 -5.50
C ASP A 291 9.43 -9.56 -6.70
N GLU A 292 8.40 -8.80 -7.11
CA GLU A 292 8.55 -7.73 -8.11
C GLU A 292 9.48 -6.60 -7.63
N TYR A 293 9.38 -6.19 -6.36
CA TYR A 293 10.31 -5.22 -5.77
C TYR A 293 11.73 -5.76 -5.69
N LEU A 294 11.92 -7.03 -5.32
CA LEU A 294 13.23 -7.67 -5.25
C LEU A 294 13.84 -7.82 -6.64
N GLU A 295 13.03 -8.09 -7.67
CA GLU A 295 13.48 -8.14 -9.05
C GLU A 295 13.83 -6.74 -9.58
N ALA A 296 12.98 -5.74 -9.32
CA ALA A 296 13.29 -4.34 -9.58
C ALA A 296 14.58 -3.90 -8.88
N LYS A 297 14.81 -4.32 -7.63
CA LYS A 297 16.03 -4.01 -6.86
C LYS A 297 17.26 -4.72 -7.41
N LYS A 298 17.16 -5.97 -7.88
CA LYS A 298 18.26 -6.67 -8.56
C LYS A 298 18.64 -5.93 -9.85
N VAL A 299 17.65 -5.51 -10.63
CA VAL A 299 17.86 -4.73 -11.86
C VAL A 299 18.52 -3.38 -11.53
N ILE A 300 18.05 -2.66 -10.51
CA ILE A 300 18.62 -1.38 -10.06
C ILE A 300 20.03 -1.55 -9.47
N HIS A 301 20.34 -2.66 -8.78
CA HIS A 301 21.65 -2.87 -8.15
C HIS A 301 22.71 -3.30 -9.17
N ASN A 302 22.31 -4.06 -10.20
CA ASN A 302 23.20 -4.48 -11.28
C ASN A 302 23.53 -3.33 -12.25
N ASN A 303 22.62 -2.36 -12.40
CA ASN A 303 22.82 -1.18 -13.24
C ASN A 303 23.36 -0.02 -12.40
N LYS A 304 24.58 0.46 -12.67
CA LYS A 304 25.11 1.66 -12.00
C LYS A 304 24.17 2.84 -12.23
N LEU A 305 23.45 3.27 -11.18
CA LEU A 305 22.53 4.39 -11.27
C LEU A 305 23.29 5.69 -11.59
N PRO A 306 22.89 6.42 -12.64
CA PRO A 306 23.51 7.69 -12.97
C PRO A 306 23.06 8.79 -11.99
N VAL A 307 23.90 9.81 -11.83
CA VAL A 307 23.54 11.02 -11.08
C VAL A 307 22.86 11.98 -12.05
N PHE A 308 21.55 12.13 -11.93
CA PHE A 308 20.82 13.15 -12.69
C PHE A 308 20.96 14.51 -12.01
N LYS A 309 21.11 15.57 -12.80
CA LYS A 309 21.22 16.93 -12.28
C LYS A 309 19.94 17.29 -11.50
N GLY A 310 20.09 17.49 -10.19
CA GLY A 310 18.96 17.82 -9.30
C GLY A 310 18.31 16.63 -8.60
N PHE A 311 18.78 15.40 -8.80
CA PHE A 311 18.31 14.21 -8.09
C PHE A 311 19.46 13.49 -7.37
N THR A 312 19.18 13.02 -6.16
CA THR A 312 20.02 12.07 -5.44
C THR A 312 19.76 10.64 -5.94
N THR A 313 20.73 9.73 -5.76
CA THR A 313 20.58 8.31 -6.11
C THR A 313 19.35 7.66 -5.46
N ASN A 314 19.00 8.08 -4.24
CA ASN A 314 17.83 7.57 -3.53
C ASN A 314 16.51 8.08 -4.14
N GLU A 315 16.47 9.35 -4.57
CA GLU A 315 15.29 9.89 -5.25
C GLU A 315 15.06 9.17 -6.58
N VAL A 316 16.10 8.97 -7.38
CA VAL A 316 16.01 8.20 -8.64
C VAL A 316 15.47 6.78 -8.39
N LYS A 317 15.98 6.11 -7.36
CA LYS A 317 15.52 4.77 -6.97
C LYS A 317 14.04 4.80 -6.57
N CYS A 318 13.59 5.79 -5.81
CA CYS A 318 12.18 5.94 -5.43
C CYS A 318 11.27 6.14 -6.65
N GLU A 319 11.64 7.01 -7.59
CA GLU A 319 10.88 7.28 -8.82
C GLU A 319 10.73 6.01 -9.68
N ILE A 320 11.82 5.28 -9.91
CA ILE A 320 11.80 4.02 -10.67
C ILE A 320 10.90 2.99 -9.98
N LEU A 321 10.99 2.86 -8.66
CA LEU A 321 10.16 1.91 -7.91
C LEU A 321 8.67 2.27 -7.95
N GLN A 322 8.32 3.55 -7.84
CA GLN A 322 6.95 4.02 -7.98
C GLN A 322 6.42 3.78 -9.40
N ALA A 323 7.26 3.99 -10.41
CA ALA A 323 6.93 3.71 -11.80
C ALA A 323 6.61 2.24 -12.04
N ILE A 324 7.51 1.34 -11.64
CA ILE A 324 7.34 -0.12 -11.77
C ILE A 324 6.10 -0.59 -11.02
N THR A 325 5.90 -0.13 -9.77
CA THR A 325 4.71 -0.48 -8.98
C THR A 325 3.41 -0.11 -9.70
N SER A 326 3.40 1.04 -10.39
CA SER A 326 2.25 1.48 -11.17
C SER A 326 2.05 0.61 -12.41
N LEU A 327 3.13 0.25 -13.10
CA LEU A 327 3.12 -0.59 -14.29
C LEU A 327 2.77 -2.06 -14.02
N ASN A 328 3.15 -2.61 -12.87
CA ASN A 328 2.91 -4.00 -12.49
C ASN A 328 1.42 -4.37 -12.52
N LYS A 329 0.55 -3.42 -12.13
CA LYS A 329 -0.92 -3.56 -12.20
C LYS A 329 -1.45 -3.83 -13.60
N HIS A 330 -0.66 -3.48 -14.61
CA HIS A 330 -0.98 -3.62 -16.03
C HIS A 330 -0.03 -4.59 -16.73
N SER A 331 0.84 -5.29 -16.00
CA SER A 331 1.77 -6.23 -16.61
C SER A 331 1.05 -7.44 -17.21
N LYS A 332 1.69 -8.09 -18.19
CA LYS A 332 1.22 -9.33 -18.79
C LYS A 332 2.33 -10.35 -18.81
N LYS A 333 1.98 -11.62 -18.68
CA LYS A 333 2.88 -12.70 -19.06
C LYS A 333 3.14 -12.67 -20.56
N ALA A 334 4.39 -12.88 -20.94
CA ALA A 334 4.84 -13.04 -22.31
C ALA A 334 5.95 -14.08 -22.36
N TYR A 335 6.32 -14.51 -23.57
CA TYR A 335 7.30 -15.56 -23.74
C TYR A 335 8.32 -15.25 -24.82
N ILE A 336 9.60 -15.45 -24.51
CA ILE A 336 10.70 -15.39 -25.48
C ILE A 336 10.90 -16.79 -26.07
N PRO A 337 10.88 -16.95 -27.40
CA PRO A 337 11.17 -18.23 -28.03
C PRO A 337 12.67 -18.54 -27.96
N LEU A 338 13.02 -19.70 -27.42
CA LEU A 338 14.35 -20.30 -27.60
C LEU A 338 14.37 -21.11 -28.89
N THR A 339 15.40 -20.91 -29.68
CA THR A 339 15.50 -21.53 -31.00
C THR A 339 16.79 -22.28 -31.24
N GLU A 340 16.70 -23.31 -32.09
CA GLU A 340 17.85 -24.04 -32.61
C GLU A 340 17.82 -24.05 -34.13
N THR A 341 18.98 -23.85 -34.76
CA THR A 341 19.09 -23.97 -36.22
C THR A 341 19.11 -25.44 -36.59
N VAL A 342 18.15 -25.84 -37.41
CA VAL A 342 17.99 -27.24 -37.85
C VAL A 342 17.94 -27.30 -39.38
N LYS A 343 18.08 -28.50 -39.92
CA LYS A 343 17.84 -28.71 -41.35
C LYS A 343 16.36 -28.45 -41.64
N ALA A 344 16.07 -27.64 -42.65
CA ALA A 344 14.70 -27.31 -43.04
C ALA A 344 13.92 -28.58 -43.42
N GLU A 345 12.74 -28.75 -42.84
CA GLU A 345 11.87 -29.90 -43.09
C GLU A 345 10.40 -29.50 -43.03
N HIS A 346 9.57 -30.21 -43.78
CA HIS A 346 8.12 -30.05 -43.68
C HIS A 346 7.63 -30.78 -42.42
N SER A 347 7.32 -30.01 -41.37
CA SER A 347 6.95 -30.56 -40.06
C SER A 347 5.92 -29.67 -39.37
N ILE A 348 5.25 -30.23 -38.36
CA ILE A 348 4.24 -29.53 -37.56
C ILE A 348 4.84 -28.62 -36.49
N HIS A 349 6.17 -28.64 -36.27
CA HIS A 349 6.80 -27.90 -35.17
C HIS A 349 6.66 -26.39 -35.31
N SER A 350 6.63 -25.71 -34.16
CA SER A 350 6.79 -24.26 -34.09
C SER A 350 8.19 -23.85 -34.55
N LYS A 351 8.29 -22.87 -35.46
CA LYS A 351 9.55 -22.46 -36.09
C LYS A 351 9.50 -21.08 -36.74
N PHE A 352 10.68 -20.50 -36.92
CA PHE A 352 10.91 -19.39 -37.83
C PHE A 352 11.56 -19.89 -39.12
N GLY A 353 11.15 -19.33 -40.26
CA GLY A 353 11.72 -19.70 -41.56
C GLY A 353 11.56 -21.19 -41.90
N GLY A 354 12.35 -21.67 -42.86
CA GLY A 354 12.34 -23.06 -43.28
C GLY A 354 11.18 -23.44 -44.19
N LEU A 355 10.81 -24.72 -44.14
CA LEU A 355 9.73 -25.30 -44.93
C LEU A 355 8.46 -25.44 -44.07
N PRO A 356 7.30 -24.96 -44.54
CA PRO A 356 6.05 -25.01 -43.79
C PRO A 356 5.45 -26.42 -43.79
N TYR A 357 4.53 -26.68 -42.86
CA TYR A 357 3.57 -27.77 -43.00
C TYR A 357 2.57 -27.48 -44.15
N LEU A 358 2.26 -28.47 -44.98
CA LEU A 358 1.38 -28.37 -46.15
C LEU A 358 0.38 -29.54 -46.18
N THR A 359 -0.88 -29.26 -46.54
CA THR A 359 -2.00 -30.23 -46.43
C THR A 359 -2.44 -30.86 -47.77
N PRO A 360 -2.37 -30.17 -48.93
CA PRO A 360 -2.27 -30.83 -50.24
C PRO A 360 -1.00 -30.46 -51.04
N GLU A 361 -0.66 -31.25 -52.07
CA GLU A 361 0.37 -30.92 -53.07
C GLU A 361 0.02 -29.61 -53.81
N ASN A 362 1.00 -28.74 -54.03
CA ASN A 362 0.88 -27.38 -54.61
C ASN A 362 0.18 -26.32 -53.74
N ASP A 363 0.14 -26.49 -52.42
CA ASP A 363 -0.44 -25.50 -51.49
C ASP A 363 0.54 -24.39 -51.07
N TYR A 364 1.74 -24.33 -51.63
CA TYR A 364 2.71 -23.30 -51.24
C TYR A 364 2.21 -21.89 -51.61
N PRO A 365 2.06 -20.95 -50.64
CA PRO A 365 1.50 -19.64 -50.91
C PRO A 365 2.30 -18.82 -51.92
N LYS A 366 1.62 -18.21 -52.89
CA LYS A 366 2.21 -17.30 -53.88
C LYS A 366 1.74 -15.86 -53.64
N CYS A 367 2.63 -14.91 -53.85
CA CYS A 367 2.32 -13.49 -53.80
C CYS A 367 1.34 -13.11 -54.91
N SER A 368 0.21 -12.48 -54.54
CA SER A 368 -0.78 -12.03 -55.52
C SER A 368 -0.25 -10.98 -56.51
N ASN A 369 0.81 -10.25 -56.13
CA ASN A 369 1.39 -9.19 -56.96
C ASN A 369 2.48 -9.70 -57.93
N CYS A 370 3.40 -10.55 -57.46
CA CYS A 370 4.54 -11.01 -58.29
C CYS A 370 4.46 -12.48 -58.72
N GLY A 371 3.49 -13.24 -58.22
CA GLY A 371 3.29 -14.66 -58.52
C GLY A 371 4.35 -15.61 -57.95
N LYS A 372 5.38 -15.10 -57.27
CA LYS A 372 6.44 -15.91 -56.64
C LYS A 372 6.00 -16.45 -55.29
N HIS A 373 6.55 -17.60 -54.89
CA HIS A 373 6.33 -18.16 -53.55
C HIS A 373 6.74 -17.15 -52.47
N LEU A 374 5.89 -17.05 -51.44
CA LEU A 374 6.14 -16.24 -50.25
C LEU A 374 7.15 -16.95 -49.35
N GLN A 375 7.90 -16.21 -48.53
CA GLN A 375 8.71 -16.84 -47.48
C GLN A 375 7.85 -17.13 -46.26
N LEU A 376 8.03 -18.30 -45.64
CA LEU A 376 7.53 -18.53 -44.29
C LEU A 376 8.31 -17.63 -43.32
N LEU A 377 7.61 -16.79 -42.56
CA LEU A 377 8.21 -16.04 -41.47
C LEU A 377 8.14 -16.85 -40.18
N VAL A 378 6.94 -17.26 -39.78
CA VAL A 378 6.73 -18.04 -38.57
C VAL A 378 5.62 -19.07 -38.78
N GLN A 379 5.82 -20.25 -38.20
CA GLN A 379 4.80 -21.26 -37.97
C GLN A 379 4.73 -21.54 -36.48
N LEU A 380 3.52 -21.56 -35.92
CA LEU A 380 3.26 -21.87 -34.52
C LEU A 380 2.32 -23.07 -34.47
N ASN A 381 2.77 -24.16 -33.87
CA ASN A 381 1.89 -25.22 -33.43
C ASN A 381 1.18 -24.73 -32.18
N LEU A 382 -0.14 -24.64 -32.26
CA LEU A 382 -0.96 -24.14 -31.17
C LEU A 382 -0.88 -25.04 -29.93
N GLU A 383 -0.60 -26.33 -30.11
CA GLU A 383 -0.39 -27.27 -28.99
C GLU A 383 0.95 -27.05 -28.25
N ASP A 384 1.94 -26.42 -28.90
CA ASP A 384 3.24 -26.11 -28.29
C ASP A 384 3.20 -24.79 -27.51
N LEU A 385 2.14 -23.99 -27.65
CA LEU A 385 2.06 -22.65 -27.05
C LEU A 385 1.67 -22.71 -25.56
N PRO A 386 2.33 -21.95 -24.68
CA PRO A 386 1.95 -21.83 -23.28
C PRO A 386 0.50 -21.37 -23.10
N GLU A 387 -0.19 -21.98 -22.13
CA GLU A 387 -1.56 -21.60 -21.71
C GLU A 387 -2.62 -21.63 -22.84
N ASN A 388 -2.33 -22.25 -23.99
CA ASN A 388 -3.26 -22.35 -25.12
C ASN A 388 -4.10 -23.63 -25.08
N THR A 389 -5.35 -23.53 -25.54
CA THR A 389 -6.32 -24.65 -25.59
C THR A 389 -6.79 -24.98 -27.00
N GLU A 390 -6.32 -24.22 -27.99
CA GLU A 390 -6.61 -24.46 -29.40
C GLU A 390 -5.62 -25.43 -30.03
N ASN A 391 -6.07 -26.21 -31.00
CA ASN A 391 -5.22 -27.10 -31.79
C ASN A 391 -5.01 -26.52 -33.19
N GLY A 392 -3.99 -27.04 -33.89
CA GLY A 392 -3.69 -26.69 -35.27
C GLY A 392 -2.44 -25.82 -35.42
N LEU A 393 -2.26 -25.27 -36.61
CA LEU A 393 -1.10 -24.48 -36.99
C LEU A 393 -1.49 -23.08 -37.40
N ILE A 394 -0.74 -22.11 -36.92
CA ILE A 394 -0.76 -20.72 -37.38
C ILE A 394 0.49 -20.50 -38.23
N GLN A 395 0.33 -20.03 -39.46
CA GLN A 395 1.43 -19.72 -40.36
C GLN A 395 1.32 -18.30 -40.89
N LEU A 396 2.45 -17.59 -40.92
CA LEU A 396 2.58 -16.28 -41.54
C LEU A 396 3.63 -16.34 -42.65
N TYR A 397 3.21 -15.91 -43.84
CA TYR A 397 4.04 -15.82 -45.03
C TYR A 397 4.18 -14.38 -45.49
N PHE A 398 5.32 -14.03 -46.07
CA PHE A 398 5.62 -12.67 -46.53
C PHE A 398 6.42 -12.62 -47.83
N CYS A 399 6.12 -11.64 -48.68
CA CYS A 399 6.78 -11.47 -49.97
C CYS A 399 8.09 -10.69 -49.80
N THR A 400 9.22 -11.38 -49.93
CA THR A 400 10.55 -10.76 -49.85
C THR A 400 11.20 -10.62 -51.24
N ASN A 401 10.42 -10.31 -52.28
CA ASN A 401 10.95 -10.15 -53.64
C ASN A 401 11.41 -8.69 -53.86
N PRO A 402 12.72 -8.43 -54.00
CA PRO A 402 13.25 -7.06 -54.10
C PRO A 402 12.91 -6.38 -55.44
N ASN A 403 12.61 -7.15 -56.49
CA ASN A 403 12.45 -6.63 -57.86
C ASN A 403 11.04 -6.10 -58.14
N THR A 404 10.22 -5.88 -57.12
CA THR A 404 8.81 -5.52 -57.27
C THR A 404 8.39 -4.52 -56.19
N GLN A 405 7.46 -3.61 -56.53
CA GLN A 405 6.74 -2.73 -55.60
C GLN A 405 5.83 -3.49 -54.60
N CYS A 406 6.21 -4.72 -54.23
CA CYS A 406 5.53 -5.55 -53.24
C CYS A 406 5.58 -4.90 -51.85
N GLU A 407 6.68 -4.20 -51.52
CA GLU A 407 6.80 -3.47 -50.26
C GLU A 407 6.07 -2.12 -50.30
N SER A 408 6.14 -1.36 -51.38
CA SER A 408 5.55 -0.01 -51.45
C SER A 408 4.01 0.04 -51.53
N LYS A 409 3.33 -1.12 -51.71
CA LYS A 409 1.87 -1.24 -51.56
C LYS A 409 1.43 -1.60 -50.13
N LEU A 410 2.35 -1.72 -49.18
CA LEU A 410 2.09 -1.96 -47.75
C LEU A 410 1.65 -0.67 -47.03
N THR A 411 0.58 -0.03 -47.49
CA THR A 411 -0.14 0.92 -46.64
C THR A 411 -1.10 0.12 -45.77
N SER A 412 -0.66 -0.22 -44.55
CA SER A 412 -1.36 -0.64 -43.30
C SER A 412 -2.65 -1.51 -43.32
N LYS A 413 -3.25 -1.87 -44.47
CA LYS A 413 -4.52 -2.60 -44.57
C LYS A 413 -4.66 -3.53 -45.79
N ASN A 414 -3.69 -3.58 -46.71
CA ASN A 414 -3.81 -4.40 -47.93
C ASN A 414 -3.00 -5.70 -47.85
N LEU A 415 -3.73 -6.80 -47.68
CA LEU A 415 -3.33 -8.22 -47.58
C LEU A 415 -2.63 -8.82 -48.82
N THR A 416 -2.11 -8.02 -49.76
CA THR A 416 -1.66 -8.55 -51.07
C THR A 416 -0.30 -9.26 -51.02
N THR A 417 0.52 -9.00 -50.00
CA THR A 417 1.93 -9.42 -49.92
C THR A 417 2.27 -10.26 -48.68
N SER A 418 1.32 -10.43 -47.77
CA SER A 418 1.42 -11.35 -46.62
C SER A 418 0.22 -12.29 -46.61
N ILE A 419 0.46 -13.59 -46.43
CA ILE A 419 -0.61 -14.58 -46.31
C ILE A 419 -0.57 -15.17 -44.90
N PHE A 420 -1.74 -15.19 -44.29
CA PHE A 420 -1.97 -15.82 -42.99
C PHE A 420 -2.79 -17.10 -43.18
N ARG A 421 -2.44 -18.17 -42.46
CA ARG A 421 -3.21 -19.43 -42.44
C ARG A 421 -3.38 -19.95 -41.02
N LYS A 422 -4.61 -20.34 -40.68
CA LYS A 422 -4.90 -21.27 -39.58
C LYS A 422 -5.30 -22.61 -40.21
N LEU A 423 -4.57 -23.66 -39.88
CA LEU A 423 -4.72 -25.00 -40.46
C LEU A 423 -5.00 -26.01 -39.35
N GLU A 424 -5.80 -27.04 -39.66
CA GLU A 424 -5.85 -28.25 -38.84
C GLU A 424 -4.72 -29.20 -39.25
N ILE A 425 -4.19 -29.96 -38.28
CA ILE A 425 -3.16 -30.96 -38.55
C ILE A 425 -3.85 -32.25 -38.98
N THR A 426 -3.79 -32.57 -40.27
CA THR A 426 -4.41 -33.76 -40.86
C THR A 426 -3.36 -34.65 -41.49
N GLY A 427 -2.66 -35.43 -40.66
CA GLY A 427 -1.63 -36.37 -41.11
C GLY A 427 -0.28 -35.72 -41.44
N ASN A 428 0.55 -36.44 -42.20
CA ASN A 428 1.91 -36.02 -42.55
C ASN A 428 1.91 -34.85 -43.54
N SER A 429 2.89 -33.97 -43.41
CA SER A 429 3.07 -32.88 -44.37
C SER A 429 3.44 -33.41 -45.74
N VAL A 430 2.90 -32.75 -46.77
CA VAL A 430 3.37 -32.93 -48.14
C VAL A 430 4.77 -32.31 -48.31
N ILE A 431 5.62 -32.95 -49.12
CA ILE A 431 6.94 -32.45 -49.50
C ILE A 431 6.78 -31.61 -50.77
N ASP A 432 7.06 -30.31 -50.69
CA ASP A 432 7.01 -29.39 -51.82
C ASP A 432 8.08 -28.30 -51.66
N SER A 433 8.80 -27.98 -52.73
CA SER A 433 9.89 -27.00 -52.67
C SER A 433 9.47 -25.71 -53.36
N PRO A 434 9.62 -24.55 -52.70
CA PRO A 434 9.29 -23.29 -53.36
C PRO A 434 10.26 -23.04 -54.52
N ASP A 435 9.76 -22.54 -55.65
CA ASP A 435 10.55 -21.96 -56.76
C ASP A 435 11.50 -20.80 -56.37
N LYS A 436 11.65 -20.49 -55.08
CA LYS A 436 12.45 -19.38 -54.56
C LYS A 436 13.61 -19.93 -53.72
N GLU A 437 14.82 -19.72 -54.22
CA GLU A 437 16.05 -19.83 -53.45
C GLU A 437 16.68 -18.44 -53.25
N PRO A 438 17.26 -18.16 -52.06
CA PRO A 438 17.28 -19.00 -50.86
C PRO A 438 16.00 -18.88 -50.02
N ILE A 439 15.56 -19.99 -49.40
CA ILE A 439 14.60 -19.96 -48.28
C ILE A 439 15.29 -19.47 -47.00
N PHE A 440 14.53 -18.91 -46.06
CA PHE A 440 15.09 -18.61 -44.75
C PHE A 440 15.50 -19.89 -44.01
N PRO A 441 16.62 -19.88 -43.27
CA PRO A 441 17.03 -21.04 -42.48
C PRO A 441 15.95 -21.38 -41.45
N GLU A 442 15.74 -22.66 -41.19
CA GLU A 442 14.80 -23.11 -40.17
C GLU A 442 15.42 -22.92 -38.79
N LYS A 443 14.81 -22.06 -37.97
CA LYS A 443 15.06 -21.98 -36.54
C LYS A 443 13.86 -22.58 -35.81
N ARG A 444 14.01 -23.81 -35.32
CA ARG A 444 12.97 -24.52 -34.58
C ARG A 444 12.83 -23.90 -33.20
N ILE A 445 11.61 -23.61 -32.78
CA ILE A 445 11.34 -23.18 -31.41
C ILE A 445 11.33 -24.44 -30.54
N THR A 446 12.28 -24.54 -29.61
CA THR A 446 12.42 -25.70 -28.72
C THR A 446 11.76 -25.47 -27.37
N GLN A 447 11.65 -24.21 -26.95
CA GLN A 447 11.05 -23.82 -25.67
C GLN A 447 10.59 -22.35 -25.71
N PHE A 448 9.65 -22.01 -24.84
CA PHE A 448 9.26 -20.64 -24.50
C PHE A 448 9.72 -20.29 -23.08
N ILE A 449 10.48 -19.21 -22.92
CA ILE A 449 10.87 -18.67 -21.60
C ILE A 449 9.84 -17.62 -21.18
N GLU A 450 9.15 -17.87 -20.06
CA GLU A 450 8.21 -16.92 -19.46
C GLU A 450 8.93 -15.68 -18.91
N PHE A 451 8.36 -14.50 -19.15
CA PHE A 451 8.75 -13.26 -18.51
C PHE A 451 7.53 -12.32 -18.33
N ILE A 452 7.73 -11.27 -17.54
CA ILE A 452 6.73 -10.22 -17.32
C ILE A 452 7.00 -9.06 -18.29
N ASP A 453 6.02 -8.73 -19.11
CA ASP A 453 6.06 -7.67 -20.12
C ASP A 453 5.16 -6.49 -19.71
N TYR A 454 5.61 -5.29 -20.04
CA TYR A 454 4.96 -4.05 -19.61
C TYR A 454 4.31 -3.31 -20.80
N PRO A 455 3.25 -2.52 -20.57
CA PRO A 455 2.63 -1.72 -21.61
C PRO A 455 3.62 -0.74 -22.26
N HIS A 456 3.42 -0.46 -23.54
CA HIS A 456 4.20 0.57 -24.23
C HIS A 456 3.68 1.96 -23.86
N ARG A 457 4.54 2.99 -23.86
CA ARG A 457 4.13 4.37 -23.46
C ARG A 457 2.97 4.91 -24.29
N GLU A 458 2.94 4.56 -25.57
CA GLU A 458 1.85 4.91 -26.50
C GLU A 458 0.47 4.38 -26.07
N ASP A 459 0.44 3.31 -25.26
CA ASP A 459 -0.80 2.72 -24.77
C ASP A 459 -1.21 3.26 -23.38
N TYR A 460 -0.33 3.98 -22.67
CA TYR A 460 -0.60 4.44 -21.29
C TYR A 460 -1.89 5.25 -21.18
N TYR A 461 -2.09 6.22 -22.07
CA TYR A 461 -3.29 7.05 -22.08
C TYR A 461 -4.57 6.22 -22.28
N LYS A 462 -4.55 5.28 -23.25
CA LYS A 462 -5.69 4.39 -23.54
C LYS A 462 -6.00 3.46 -22.36
N MET A 463 -4.97 3.08 -21.59
CA MET A 463 -5.06 2.19 -20.44
C MET A 463 -5.30 2.91 -19.11
N GLY A 464 -5.39 4.25 -19.11
CA GLY A 464 -5.55 5.04 -17.88
C GLY A 464 -4.32 5.00 -16.95
N ILE A 465 -3.13 4.76 -17.51
CA ILE A 465 -1.87 4.71 -16.76
C ILE A 465 -1.30 6.13 -16.68
N GLU A 466 -1.25 6.68 -15.48
CA GLU A 466 -0.61 7.97 -15.19
C GLU A 466 0.74 7.74 -14.53
N LEU A 467 1.82 7.74 -15.33
CA LEU A 467 3.19 7.69 -14.83
C LEU A 467 3.74 9.11 -14.66
N GLN A 468 3.93 9.52 -13.41
CA GLN A 468 4.60 10.76 -13.06
C GLN A 468 6.10 10.51 -12.85
N VAL A 469 6.81 10.24 -13.93
CA VAL A 469 8.27 10.01 -13.90
C VAL A 469 8.97 11.09 -14.73
N PRO A 470 10.02 11.76 -14.22
CA PRO A 470 10.82 12.67 -15.02
C PRO A 470 11.37 12.01 -16.28
N ASP A 471 11.35 12.70 -17.43
CA ASP A 471 11.76 12.13 -18.73
C ASP A 471 13.17 11.50 -18.67
N ALA A 472 14.12 12.13 -17.99
CA ALA A 472 15.49 11.58 -17.86
C ALA A 472 15.53 10.22 -17.12
N ILE A 473 14.64 10.01 -16.14
CA ILE A 473 14.52 8.74 -15.43
C ILE A 473 13.81 7.71 -16.32
N TYR A 474 12.80 8.14 -17.07
CA TYR A 474 12.13 7.29 -18.05
C TYR A 474 13.08 6.82 -19.15
N ASP A 475 13.90 7.70 -19.71
CA ASP A 475 14.92 7.37 -20.72
C ASP A 475 15.93 6.36 -20.17
N TYR A 476 16.31 6.50 -18.90
CA TYR A 476 17.16 5.52 -18.23
C TYR A 476 16.47 4.17 -18.05
N MET A 477 15.19 4.17 -17.66
CA MET A 477 14.39 2.94 -17.59
C MET A 477 14.36 2.23 -18.94
N MET A 478 14.10 2.97 -20.04
CA MET A 478 14.14 2.47 -21.41
C MET A 478 15.50 1.90 -21.80
N ALA A 479 16.58 2.65 -21.59
CA ALA A 479 17.93 2.22 -21.95
C ALA A 479 18.39 0.95 -21.19
N ASN A 480 17.77 0.65 -20.04
CA ASN A 480 18.11 -0.49 -19.19
C ASN A 480 17.00 -1.56 -19.15
N ASN A 481 15.99 -1.47 -20.03
CA ASN A 481 14.85 -2.39 -20.11
C ASN A 481 14.09 -2.57 -18.77
N ILE A 482 13.91 -1.48 -18.01
CA ILE A 482 13.26 -1.48 -16.70
C ILE A 482 11.80 -1.06 -16.83
N GLY A 483 10.85 -1.98 -16.61
CA GLY A 483 9.43 -1.63 -16.69
C GLY A 483 9.00 -1.24 -18.10
N THR A 484 9.64 -1.80 -19.13
CA THR A 484 9.42 -1.44 -20.53
C THR A 484 8.97 -2.64 -21.34
N THR A 485 8.33 -2.38 -22.47
CA THR A 485 7.92 -3.42 -23.41
C THR A 485 9.12 -4.02 -24.11
N ASN A 486 9.24 -5.35 -24.13
CA ASN A 486 10.34 -6.03 -24.80
C ASN A 486 10.24 -5.88 -26.34
N ALA A 487 11.33 -5.48 -26.98
CA ALA A 487 11.41 -5.19 -28.42
C ALA A 487 11.75 -6.41 -29.31
N ASN A 488 12.18 -7.53 -28.72
CA ASN A 488 12.60 -8.74 -29.44
C ASN A 488 11.41 -9.58 -29.95
N ASP A 489 11.70 -10.68 -30.63
CA ASP A 489 10.72 -11.71 -30.94
C ASP A 489 10.06 -12.23 -29.66
N LYS A 490 8.73 -12.22 -29.62
CA LYS A 490 7.98 -12.70 -28.46
C LYS A 490 6.59 -13.19 -28.80
N LEU A 491 6.11 -14.12 -27.97
CA LEU A 491 4.73 -14.59 -27.93
C LEU A 491 3.98 -13.86 -26.82
N PHE A 492 2.79 -13.36 -27.13
CA PHE A 492 1.92 -12.58 -26.22
C PHE A 492 2.57 -11.30 -25.67
N GLY A 493 2.05 -10.76 -24.56
CA GLY A 493 2.50 -9.50 -23.96
C GLY A 493 1.88 -8.26 -24.61
N TYR A 494 2.68 -7.19 -24.68
CA TYR A 494 2.32 -5.91 -25.30
C TYR A 494 3.14 -5.68 -26.57
N PRO A 495 2.57 -5.13 -27.65
CA PRO A 495 3.38 -4.75 -28.81
C PRO A 495 4.39 -3.64 -28.46
N HIS A 496 5.62 -3.79 -28.91
CA HIS A 496 6.64 -2.73 -28.85
C HIS A 496 6.48 -1.80 -30.05
N TRP A 497 5.72 -0.72 -29.91
CA TRP A 497 5.43 0.22 -31.00
C TRP A 497 6.66 1.07 -31.34
N LEU A 498 7.02 1.16 -32.63
CA LEU A 498 8.07 2.06 -33.10
C LEU A 498 7.52 3.43 -33.48
N GLN A 499 6.27 3.49 -33.93
CA GLN A 499 5.56 4.71 -34.28
C GLN A 499 4.37 4.88 -33.32
N SER A 500 3.18 5.18 -33.82
CA SER A 500 1.96 5.28 -33.00
C SER A 500 1.34 3.90 -32.73
N SER A 501 0.73 3.73 -31.57
CA SER A 501 -0.13 2.57 -31.27
C SER A 501 -1.23 2.39 -32.33
N GLU A 502 -1.16 1.28 -33.05
CA GLU A 502 -2.02 0.99 -34.22
C GLU A 502 -3.28 0.18 -33.91
N PHE A 503 -3.59 -0.04 -32.61
CA PHE A 503 -4.93 -0.53 -32.24
C PHE A 503 -5.98 0.38 -32.87
N THR A 504 -6.70 -0.14 -33.87
CA THR A 504 -7.47 0.70 -34.78
C THR A 504 -8.57 1.44 -34.03
N ASN A 505 -8.69 2.76 -34.25
CA ASN A 505 -9.80 3.59 -33.75
C ASN A 505 -11.20 3.13 -34.25
N THR A 506 -11.27 2.13 -35.13
CA THR A 506 -12.50 1.64 -35.76
C THR A 506 -13.05 0.33 -35.20
N LEU A 507 -12.45 -0.22 -34.14
CA LEU A 507 -13.06 -1.29 -33.35
C LEU A 507 -12.93 -0.89 -31.88
N LYS A 508 -14.06 -0.60 -31.22
CA LYS A 508 -14.13 -0.35 -29.77
C LYS A 508 -13.37 -1.47 -29.05
N SER A 509 -12.19 -1.13 -28.53
CA SER A 509 -11.09 -2.05 -28.29
C SER A 509 -11.10 -2.62 -26.88
N ASP A 510 -11.55 -3.88 -26.77
CA ASP A 510 -11.18 -4.83 -25.70
C ASP A 510 -10.81 -6.22 -26.29
N ASN A 511 -10.82 -6.37 -27.63
CA ASN A 511 -10.88 -7.69 -28.27
C ASN A 511 -9.64 -8.09 -29.08
N GLU A 512 -8.69 -7.21 -29.38
CA GLU A 512 -7.46 -7.57 -30.11
C GLU A 512 -6.26 -7.63 -29.17
N HIS A 513 -5.44 -8.68 -29.30
CA HIS A 513 -4.23 -8.87 -28.51
C HIS A 513 -3.08 -9.36 -29.39
N LEU A 514 -1.86 -9.06 -28.97
CA LEU A 514 -0.65 -9.58 -29.61
C LEU A 514 -0.64 -11.10 -29.48
N LEU A 515 -0.59 -11.80 -30.60
CA LEU A 515 -0.24 -13.21 -30.63
C LEU A 515 1.27 -13.35 -30.70
N PHE A 516 1.91 -12.72 -31.68
CA PHE A 516 3.35 -12.82 -31.88
C PHE A 516 3.95 -11.52 -32.42
N GLN A 517 5.16 -11.20 -32.00
CA GLN A 517 5.97 -10.07 -32.47
C GLN A 517 7.21 -10.60 -33.19
N LEU A 518 7.53 -9.99 -34.34
CA LEU A 518 8.68 -10.31 -35.17
C LEU A 518 9.62 -9.10 -35.27
N ALA A 519 10.73 -9.12 -34.55
CA ALA A 519 11.75 -8.10 -34.61
C ALA A 519 12.67 -8.30 -35.83
N SER A 520 13.08 -7.20 -36.46
CA SER A 520 14.05 -7.25 -37.56
C SER A 520 15.36 -7.90 -37.12
N ASN A 521 15.88 -8.84 -37.92
CA ASN A 521 17.16 -9.51 -37.72
C ASN A 521 17.34 -10.23 -36.37
N ASP A 522 16.24 -10.63 -35.72
CA ASP A 522 16.29 -11.46 -34.51
C ASP A 522 16.36 -12.96 -34.88
N ASN A 523 15.24 -13.69 -34.87
CA ASN A 523 15.26 -15.08 -35.33
C ASN A 523 15.29 -15.22 -36.85
N LEU A 524 14.79 -14.23 -37.59
CA LEU A 524 14.76 -14.23 -39.05
C LEU A 524 15.86 -13.32 -39.62
N PRO A 525 16.57 -13.72 -40.69
CA PRO A 525 17.47 -12.83 -41.43
C PRO A 525 16.66 -11.89 -42.35
N PHE A 526 15.73 -11.14 -41.76
CA PHE A 526 14.82 -10.25 -42.45
C PHE A 526 14.68 -8.93 -41.69
N MET A 527 14.68 -7.83 -42.44
CA MET A 527 14.56 -6.49 -41.91
C MET A 527 13.30 -5.82 -42.47
N PHE A 528 12.41 -5.41 -41.58
CA PHE A 528 11.20 -4.67 -41.93
C PHE A 528 11.55 -3.18 -42.09
N GLY A 529 11.68 -2.68 -43.31
CA GLY A 529 12.06 -1.27 -43.53
C GLY A 529 13.41 -0.93 -42.87
N ASP A 530 13.49 0.21 -42.18
CA ASP A 530 14.66 0.54 -41.36
C ASP A 530 14.48 0.03 -39.92
N SER A 531 14.98 -1.18 -39.66
CA SER A 531 14.98 -1.81 -38.32
C SER A 531 13.60 -1.94 -37.66
N GLY A 532 12.58 -2.31 -38.44
CA GLY A 532 11.20 -2.39 -38.01
C GLY A 532 10.80 -3.62 -37.20
N ILE A 533 9.52 -3.65 -36.79
CA ILE A 533 8.89 -4.75 -36.05
C ILE A 533 7.55 -5.11 -36.69
N GLY A 534 7.32 -6.40 -36.91
CA GLY A 534 6.05 -6.97 -37.34
C GLY A 534 5.20 -7.46 -36.17
N TYR A 535 3.89 -7.27 -36.26
CA TYR A 535 2.92 -7.60 -35.22
C TYR A 535 1.83 -8.51 -35.79
N LEU A 536 1.71 -9.71 -35.24
CA LEU A 536 0.60 -10.63 -35.50
C LEU A 536 -0.42 -10.48 -34.37
N LEU A 537 -1.58 -9.90 -34.65
CA LEU A 537 -2.64 -9.67 -33.67
C LEU A 537 -3.81 -10.63 -33.88
N LYS A 538 -4.42 -11.10 -32.79
CA LYS A 538 -5.59 -11.98 -32.76
C LYS A 538 -6.80 -11.27 -32.15
N ASN A 539 -7.95 -11.36 -32.82
CA ASN A 539 -9.22 -10.90 -32.29
C ASN A 539 -9.94 -12.00 -31.48
N ARG A 540 -10.48 -11.67 -30.30
CA ARG A 540 -11.17 -12.58 -29.37
C ARG A 540 -12.59 -12.93 -29.80
N ASN A 541 -13.27 -12.07 -30.54
CA ASN A 541 -14.72 -12.20 -30.82
C ASN A 541 -15.04 -12.85 -32.17
N HIS A 542 -14.03 -13.15 -32.96
CA HIS A 542 -14.22 -13.70 -34.29
C HIS A 542 -13.34 -14.95 -34.41
N ASN A 543 -13.93 -16.06 -34.85
CA ASN A 543 -13.22 -17.33 -35.05
C ASN A 543 -12.02 -17.22 -36.00
N ASN A 544 -11.91 -16.13 -36.79
CA ASN A 544 -10.81 -15.94 -37.73
C ASN A 544 -10.63 -14.49 -38.28
N PRO A 545 -10.02 -13.55 -37.53
CA PRO A 545 -9.25 -12.51 -38.18
C PRO A 545 -7.99 -12.26 -37.36
N LEU A 546 -6.96 -13.04 -37.66
CA LEU A 546 -5.59 -12.66 -37.35
C LEU A 546 -5.19 -11.56 -38.35
N SER A 547 -4.57 -10.49 -37.86
CA SER A 547 -4.06 -9.39 -38.68
C SER A 547 -2.56 -9.28 -38.54
N PHE A 548 -1.87 -8.95 -39.64
CA PHE A 548 -0.45 -8.68 -39.65
C PHE A 548 -0.18 -7.29 -40.22
N TYR A 549 0.66 -6.53 -39.53
CA TYR A 549 1.25 -5.27 -40.01
C TYR A 549 2.61 -5.08 -39.36
N TRP A 550 3.38 -4.11 -39.82
CA TRP A 550 4.70 -3.80 -39.28
C TRP A 550 4.94 -2.30 -39.32
N GLN A 551 5.84 -1.82 -38.44
CA GLN A 551 6.29 -0.44 -38.36
C GLN A 551 7.82 -0.40 -38.48
N CYS A 552 8.39 0.71 -38.94
CA CYS A 552 9.82 0.98 -38.91
C CYS A 552 10.09 2.45 -38.56
N PHE A 553 11.36 2.78 -38.35
CA PHE A 553 11.79 4.16 -38.10
C PHE A 553 11.60 5.07 -39.32
#